data_AF-A0A4R8K4F7-F1
#
_entry.id   AF-A0A4R8K4F7-F1
#
_cell.length_a   1.000
_cell.length_b   1.000
_cell.length_c   1.000
_cell.angle_alpha   90.00
_cell.angle_beta   90.00
_cell.angle_gamma   90.00
#
_symmetry.space_group_name_H-M   'P 1'
#
loop_
_entity.id
_entity.type
_entity.pdbx_description
1 polymer ?
#
loop_
_entity_poly.entity_id
_entity_poly.type
_entity_poly.pdbx_seq_one_letter_code
_entity_poly.pdbx_strand_id
1 'polypeptide(L)' 'MRRSALFEWLQEAGWLHRVEGGGWRATRKAVDAEWAVQRGPVESSWPQITLAGVQEISRRFNVDDPDT' A
#
# COMPACT_ATOMS: atom_id res chain seq x y z
N MET A 1 7.38 13.37 0.01
CA MET A 1 6.17 12.95 0.77
C MET A 1 6.60 12.54 2.19
N ARG A 2 5.99 13.05 3.26
CA ARG A 2 6.23 12.49 4.61
C ARG A 2 5.67 11.05 4.64
N ARG A 3 6.29 10.14 5.39
CA ARG A 3 5.81 8.73 5.48
C ARG A 3 4.33 8.65 5.86
N SER A 4 3.85 9.49 6.78
CA SER A 4 2.44 9.54 7.17
C SER A 4 1.50 9.84 6.00
N ALA A 5 1.88 10.78 5.13
CA ALA A 5 1.08 11.19 3.98
C ALA A 5 0.92 10.07 2.95
N LEU A 6 1.91 9.17 2.80
CA LEU A 6 1.77 8.00 1.93
C LEU A 6 0.72 7.02 2.47
N PHE A 7 0.73 6.75 3.78
CA PHE A 7 -0.25 5.83 4.38
C PHE A 7 -1.67 6.40 4.37
N GLU A 8 -1.82 7.71 4.61
CA GLU A 8 -3.09 8.41 4.47
C GLU A 8 -3.62 8.33 3.04
N TRP A 9 -2.78 8.61 2.04
CA TRP A 9 -3.18 8.47 0.65
C TRP A 9 -3.54 7.03 0.29
N LEU A 10 -2.76 6.04 0.73
CA LEU A 10 -3.05 4.62 0.50
C LEU A 10 -4.36 4.19 1.16
N GLN A 11 -4.72 4.80 2.29
CA GLN A 11 -6.02 4.59 2.93
C GLN A 11 -7.15 5.16 2.08
N GLU A 12 -7.04 6.41 1.64
CA GLU A 12 -8.03 7.08 0.79
C GLU A 12 -8.20 6.38 -0.57
N ALA A 13 -7.10 5.86 -1.14
CA ALA A 13 -7.10 5.08 -2.36
C ALA A 13 -7.75 3.68 -2.19
N GLY A 14 -8.07 3.28 -0.96
CA GLY A 14 -8.68 2.00 -0.62
C GLY A 14 -7.70 0.84 -0.67
N TRP A 15 -6.39 1.08 -0.51
CA TRP A 15 -5.36 0.05 -0.54
C TRP A 15 -5.05 -0.48 0.84
N LEU A 16 -5.06 0.40 1.83
CA LEU A 16 -4.85 0.07 3.23
C LEU A 16 -6.05 0.49 4.06
N HIS A 17 -6.21 -0.13 5.22
CA HIS A 17 -7.09 0.38 6.28
C HIS A 17 -6.37 0.29 7.62
N ARG A 18 -6.73 1.20 8.52
CA ARG A 18 -6.24 1.21 9.89
C ARG A 18 -7.06 0.23 10.73
N VAL A 19 -6.40 -0.57 11.54
CA VAL A 19 -7.05 -1.52 12.46
C VAL A 19 -7.16 -0.95 13.87
N GLU A 20 -8.18 -1.39 14.60
CA GLU A 20 -8.32 -1.12 16.02
C GLU A 20 -7.10 -1.66 16.79
N GLY A 21 -6.58 -0.90 17.75
CA GLY A 21 -5.32 -1.21 18.44
C GLY A 21 -4.05 -0.68 17.74
N GLY A 22 -4.19 -0.07 16.57
CA GLY A 22 -3.08 0.53 15.82
C GLY A 22 -2.42 -0.47 14.85
N GLY A 23 -1.96 0.06 13.71
CA GLY A 23 -1.40 -0.74 12.61
C GLY A 23 -2.18 -0.57 11.32
N TRP A 24 -1.65 -1.15 10.25
CA TRP A 24 -2.20 -1.07 8.90
C TRP A 24 -2.44 -2.48 8.36
N ARG A 25 -3.48 -2.64 7.54
CA ARG A 25 -3.74 -3.87 6.79
C ARG A 25 -4.05 -3.57 5.34
N ALA A 26 -3.54 -4.41 4.44
CA ALA A 26 -3.92 -4.39 3.05
C ALA A 26 -5.41 -4.72 2.91
N THR A 27 -6.12 -3.96 2.09
CA THR A 27 -7.49 -4.29 1.74
C THR A 27 -7.49 -5.49 0.80
N ARG A 28 -8.59 -6.26 0.81
CA ARG A 28 -8.78 -7.36 -0.14
C ARG A 28 -8.60 -6.92 -1.58
N LYS A 29 -9.11 -5.72 -1.94
CA LYS A 29 -8.93 -5.13 -3.27
C LYS A 29 -7.45 -4.99 -3.67
N ALA A 30 -6.60 -4.49 -2.77
CA ALA A 30 -5.18 -4.32 -3.08
C ALA A 30 -4.42 -5.65 -3.12
N VAL A 31 -4.87 -6.65 -2.36
CA VAL A 31 -4.30 -8.01 -2.41
C VAL A 31 -4.71 -8.70 -3.72
N ASP A 32 -5.98 -8.66 -4.08
CA ASP A 32 -6.52 -9.27 -5.30
C ASP A 32 -5.94 -8.62 -6.58
N ALA A 33 -5.65 -7.32 -6.53
CA ALA A 33 -4.96 -6.59 -7.60
C ALA A 33 -3.43 -6.71 -7.56
N GLU A 34 -2.89 -7.51 -6.65
CA GLU A 34 -1.45 -7.71 -6.43
C GLU A 34 -0.67 -6.42 -6.13
N TRP A 35 -1.33 -5.34 -5.72
CA TRP A 35 -0.69 -4.06 -5.39
C TRP A 35 -0.06 -4.05 -4.00
N ALA A 36 -0.63 -4.81 -3.06
CA ALA A 36 -0.10 -4.94 -1.71
C ALA A 36 -0.26 -6.37 -1.19
N VAL A 37 0.66 -6.78 -0.32
CA VAL A 37 0.60 -8.07 0.37
C VAL A 37 0.72 -7.88 1.87
N GLN A 38 0.11 -8.77 2.64
CA GLN A 38 0.26 -8.82 4.09
C GLN A 38 1.40 -9.81 4.42
N ARG A 39 2.47 -9.36 5.07
CA ARG A 39 3.66 -10.17 5.37
C ARG A 39 3.91 -10.28 6.86
N GLY A 40 4.22 -11.48 7.32
CA GLY A 40 4.48 -11.81 8.73
C GLY A 40 3.38 -12.68 9.35
N PRO A 41 3.54 -13.08 10.62
CA PRO A 41 2.52 -13.80 11.38
C PRO A 41 1.21 -13.01 11.44
N VAL A 42 0.06 -13.69 11.45
CA VAL A 42 -1.27 -13.05 11.40
C VAL A 42 -1.43 -11.91 12.41
N GLU A 43 -0.89 -12.09 13.62
CA GLU A 43 -0.97 -11.13 14.73
C GLU A 43 -0.06 -9.91 14.58
N SER A 44 1.01 -10.00 13.79
CA SER A 44 2.05 -8.96 13.65
C SER A 44 2.36 -8.60 12.20
N SER A 45 1.50 -9.03 11.28
CA SER A 45 1.73 -8.84 9.85
C SER A 45 1.58 -7.39 9.43
N TRP A 46 2.41 -6.95 8.50
CA TRP A 46 2.39 -5.58 7.95
C TRP A 46 2.16 -5.58 6.44
N PRO A 47 1.47 -4.56 5.90
CA PRO A 47 1.30 -4.41 4.48
C PRO A 47 2.62 -3.98 3.84
N GLN A 48 2.95 -4.62 2.73
CA GLN A 48 4.06 -4.24 1.86
C GLN A 48 3.51 -3.95 0.47
N ILE A 49 3.96 -2.86 -0.14
CA ILE A 49 3.64 -2.54 -1.52
C ILE A 49 4.51 -3.43 -2.41
N THR A 50 3.89 -4.09 -3.38
CA THR A 50 4.58 -4.94 -4.36
C THR A 50 5.19 -4.08 -5.47
N LEU A 51 5.96 -4.68 -6.38
CA LEU A 51 6.40 -3.99 -7.58
C LEU A 51 5.22 -3.47 -8.43
N ALA A 52 4.18 -4.27 -8.62
CA ALA A 52 2.97 -3.85 -9.35
C ALA A 52 2.26 -2.68 -8.64
N GLY A 53 2.25 -2.67 -7.32
CA GLY A 53 1.74 -1.55 -6.53
C GLY A 53 2.57 -0.28 -6.70
N VAL A 54 3.90 -0.38 -6.76
CA VAL A 54 4.77 0.77 -7.05
C VAL A 54 4.48 1.34 -8.43
N GLN A 55 4.39 0.50 -9.47
CA GLN A 55 4.07 0.93 -10.83
C GLN A 55 2.71 1.65 -10.91
N GLU A 56 1.70 1.12 -10.22
CA GLU A 56 0.38 1.74 -10.17
C GLU A 56 0.38 3.06 -9.39
N ILE A 57 1.18 3.19 -8.33
CA ILE A 57 1.42 4.47 -7.65
C ILE A 57 2.05 5.47 -8.62
N SER A 58 3.15 5.10 -9.29
CA SER A 58 3.84 5.95 -10.27
C SER A 58 2.89 6.43 -11.37
N ARG A 59 2.08 5.52 -11.93
CA ARG A 59 1.04 5.81 -12.93
C ARG A 59 0.02 6.86 -12.44
N ARG A 60 -0.42 6.77 -11.19
CA ARG A 60 -1.42 7.70 -10.62
C ARG A 60 -0.86 9.07 -10.28
N PHE A 61 0.41 9.12 -9.89
CA PHE A 61 1.08 10.36 -9.54
C PHE A 61 1.81 11.01 -10.72
N ASN A 62 1.72 10.41 -11.91
CA ASN A 62 2.39 10.86 -13.13
C ASN A 62 3.89 11.09 -12.89
N VAL A 63 4.49 10.22 -12.08
CA VAL A 63 5.93 10.17 -11.85
C VAL A 63 6.45 9.18 -12.88
N ASP A 64 7.14 9.68 -13.89
CA ASP A 64 7.84 8.80 -14.83
C ASP A 64 8.82 7.91 -14.05
N ASP A 65 8.89 6.65 -14.48
CA ASP A 65 9.73 5.62 -13.87
C ASP A 65 11.19 6.14 -13.77
N PRO A 66 11.87 6.09 -12.61
CA PRO A 66 13.24 6.62 -12.47
C PRO A 66 14.31 5.89 -13.30
N ASP A 67 13.92 4.92 -14.14
CA ASP A 67 14.77 4.20 -15.09
C ASP A 67 14.51 4.55 -16.57
N THR A 68 13.81 5.67 -16.89
CA THR A 68 13.66 6.18 -18.28
C THR A 68 14.41 7.49 -18.52
#